data_AF-A0A2N8TRP4-F1
#
_entry.id   AF-A0A2N8TRP4-F1
#
_cell.length_a   1.000
_cell.length_b   1.000
_cell.length_c   1.000
_cell.angle_alpha   90.00
_cell.angle_beta   90.00
_cell.angle_gamma   90.00
#
_symmetry.space_group_name_H-M   'P 1'
#
loop_
_entity.id
_entity.type
_entity.pdbx_description
1 polymer ?
#
loop_
_entity_poly.entity_id
_entity_poly.type
_entity_poly.pdbx_seq_one_letter_code
_entity_poly.pdbx_strand_id
1 'polypeptide(L)'
;MSRVVQRLARWLRWAGYASGRHRAGHPGAMRRPSVSSREVSAPSCPAIAPTVRAWYEPIDGSATPLVRPYLTAHEREEKARLQRLRRGPLRLAAYGVDLDTRDIHACLREAS
;
A
#
# COMPACT_ATOMS: atom_id res chain seq x y z
N MET A 1 -35.64 14.96 15.76
CA MET A 1 -34.24 14.52 16.01
C MET A 1 -34.06 13.00 16.15
N SER A 2 -35.12 12.17 16.00
CA SER A 2 -35.03 10.70 16.25
C SER A 2 -34.55 9.85 15.04
N ARG A 3 -34.68 10.35 13.80
CA ARG A 3 -34.36 9.58 12.58
C ARG A 3 -32.85 9.38 12.32
N VAL A 4 -32.03 10.32 12.79
CA VAL A 4 -30.56 10.25 12.63
C VAL A 4 -29.98 9.18 13.57
N VAL A 5 -30.49 9.11 14.80
CA VAL A 5 -30.09 8.12 15.80
C VAL A 5 -30.42 6.70 15.34
N GLN A 6 -31.60 6.49 14.74
CA GLN A 6 -31.98 5.18 14.19
C GLN A 6 -31.11 4.74 13.00
N ARG A 7 -30.68 5.68 12.14
CA ARG A 7 -29.74 5.38 11.04
C ARG A 7 -28.37 4.97 11.56
N LEU A 8 -27.86 5.64 12.59
CA LEU A 8 -26.59 5.31 13.24
C LEU A 8 -26.64 3.94 13.93
N ALA A 9 -27.70 3.65 14.67
CA ALA A 9 -27.86 2.38 15.39
C ALA A 9 -27.91 1.16 14.44
N ARG A 10 -28.44 1.33 13.22
CA ARG A 10 -28.48 0.27 12.21
C ARG A 10 -27.10 0.01 11.58
N TRP A 11 -26.27 1.04 11.45
CA TRP A 11 -24.88 0.93 10.97
C TRP A 11 -23.99 0.20 11.97
N LEU A 12 -24.11 0.53 13.27
CA LEU A 12 -23.33 -0.16 14.31
C LEU A 12 -23.63 -1.67 14.39
N ARG A 13 -24.86 -2.08 14.07
CA ARG A 13 -25.26 -3.49 14.11
C ARG A 13 -24.57 -4.36 13.05
N TRP A 14 -24.12 -3.76 11.95
CA TRP A 14 -23.38 -4.46 10.88
C TRP A 14 -21.88 -4.54 11.15
N ALA A 15 -21.34 -3.65 11.99
CA ALA A 15 -19.92 -3.64 12.35
C ALA A 15 -19.52 -4.77 13.33
N GLY A 16 -20.49 -5.49 13.91
CA GLY A 16 -20.26 -6.42 15.02
C GLY A 16 -19.92 -7.87 14.65
N TYR A 17 -19.89 -8.25 13.37
CA TYR A 17 -19.66 -9.66 12.97
C TYR A 17 -18.40 -9.82 12.11
N ALA A 18 -17.24 -9.55 12.72
CA ALA A 18 -15.97 -10.07 12.24
C ALA A 18 -14.97 -10.23 13.39
N SER A 19 -15.38 -10.94 14.46
CA SER A 19 -14.43 -11.43 15.47
C SER A 19 -13.74 -12.68 14.93
N GLY A 20 -12.80 -12.48 14.01
CA GLY A 20 -11.91 -13.52 13.54
C GLY A 20 -10.91 -13.84 14.65
N ARG A 21 -11.07 -15.01 15.29
CA ARG A 21 -10.12 -15.53 16.27
C ARG A 21 -8.73 -15.61 15.64
N HIS A 22 -7.82 -14.74 16.09
CA HIS A 22 -6.41 -14.75 15.72
C HIS A 22 -5.79 -16.07 16.19
N ARG A 23 -5.52 -17.00 15.26
CA ARG A 23 -4.57 -18.09 15.54
C ARG A 23 -3.19 -17.46 15.63
N ALA A 24 -2.60 -17.50 16.81
CA ALA A 24 -1.21 -17.16 17.04
C ALA A 24 -0.32 -18.09 16.18
N GLY A 25 0.15 -17.59 15.05
CA GLY A 25 1.20 -18.20 14.25
C GLY A 25 2.54 -17.71 14.75
N HIS A 26 3.41 -18.65 15.11
CA HIS A 26 4.78 -18.42 15.57
C HIS A 26 5.59 -17.46 14.67
N PRO A 27 6.54 -16.69 15.21
CA PRO A 27 7.50 -15.93 14.41
C PRO A 27 8.50 -16.91 13.79
N GLY A 28 8.22 -17.34 12.56
CA GLY A 28 9.21 -17.98 11.71
C GLY A 28 10.26 -16.95 11.29
N ALA A 29 11.50 -17.13 11.76
CA ALA A 29 12.65 -16.28 11.46
C ALA A 29 12.75 -15.97 9.96
N MET A 30 12.77 -14.68 9.63
CA MET A 30 12.92 -14.20 8.27
C MET A 30 14.35 -14.46 7.78
N ARG A 31 14.58 -15.58 7.09
CA ARG A 31 15.83 -15.79 6.34
C ARG A 31 15.85 -14.84 5.15
N ARG A 32 16.75 -13.85 5.24
CA ARG A 32 17.14 -12.96 4.15
C ARG A 32 17.68 -13.80 2.98
N PRO A 33 17.12 -13.74 1.76
CA PRO A 33 17.71 -14.42 0.63
C PRO A 33 19.01 -13.68 0.27
N SER A 34 20.14 -14.36 0.47
CA SER A 34 21.42 -13.95 -0.11
C SER A 34 21.29 -14.04 -1.62
N VAL A 35 21.45 -12.92 -2.31
CA VAL A 35 21.43 -12.85 -3.77
C VAL A 35 22.74 -13.47 -4.25
N SER A 36 22.75 -14.79 -4.48
CA SER A 36 23.75 -15.38 -5.36
C SER A 36 23.20 -15.29 -6.78
N SER A 37 23.93 -14.60 -7.65
CA SER A 37 23.73 -14.67 -9.10
C SER A 37 24.02 -16.10 -9.54
N ARG A 38 23.00 -16.95 -9.43
CA ARG A 38 23.02 -18.31 -9.94
C ARG A 38 22.80 -18.18 -11.44
N GLU A 39 23.85 -18.42 -12.22
CA GLU A 39 23.68 -18.76 -13.63
C GLU A 39 22.62 -19.84 -13.73
N VAL A 40 21.52 -19.50 -14.40
CA VAL A 40 20.40 -20.41 -14.62
C VAL A 40 20.87 -21.39 -15.69
N SER A 41 21.50 -22.50 -15.27
CA SER A 41 21.56 -23.68 -16.12
C SER A 41 20.14 -24.03 -16.52
N ALA A 42 19.84 -23.88 -17.82
CA ALA A 42 18.55 -24.27 -18.37
C ALA A 42 18.25 -25.71 -17.96
N PRO A 43 17.06 -26.01 -17.39
CA PRO A 43 16.70 -27.38 -17.11
C PRO A 43 16.62 -28.14 -18.44
N SER A 44 17.39 -29.22 -18.56
CA SER A 44 17.24 -30.20 -19.64
C SER A 44 15.82 -30.74 -19.58
N CYS A 45 14.93 -30.20 -20.41
CA CYS A 45 13.54 -30.62 -20.44
C CYS A 45 13.45 -32.10 -20.85
N PRO A 46 12.66 -32.94 -20.15
CA PRO A 46 12.17 -34.18 -20.76
C PRO A 46 11.38 -33.82 -22.03
N ALA A 47 11.25 -34.73 -23.00
CA ALA A 47 10.51 -34.45 -24.23
C ALA A 47 9.04 -34.08 -23.93
N ILE A 48 8.76 -32.78 -23.78
CA ILE A 48 7.44 -32.24 -23.48
C ILE A 48 6.62 -32.34 -24.77
N ALA A 49 5.44 -32.96 -24.69
CA ALA A 49 4.54 -33.05 -25.84
C ALA A 49 4.24 -31.64 -26.39
N PRO A 50 4.16 -31.46 -27.73
CA PRO A 50 3.99 -30.13 -28.33
C PRO A 50 2.81 -29.33 -27.78
N THR A 51 1.76 -30.02 -27.34
CA THR A 51 0.53 -29.44 -26.78
C THR A 51 0.70 -28.78 -25.40
N VAL A 52 1.72 -29.17 -24.62
CA VAL A 52 1.94 -28.65 -23.25
C VAL A 52 3.17 -27.75 -23.14
N ARG A 53 3.98 -27.61 -24.20
CA ARG A 53 5.20 -26.76 -24.20
C ARG A 53 4.93 -25.32 -23.78
N ALA A 54 3.82 -24.74 -24.23
CA ALA A 54 3.46 -23.35 -23.92
C ALA A 54 3.27 -23.07 -22.42
N TRP A 55 3.04 -24.09 -21.60
CA TRP A 55 2.81 -23.93 -20.15
C TRP A 55 4.11 -23.88 -19.35
N TYR A 56 5.20 -24.34 -19.96
CA TYR A 56 6.55 -24.32 -19.37
C TYR A 56 7.39 -23.16 -19.91
N GLU A 57 6.87 -22.41 -20.89
CA GLU A 57 7.53 -21.20 -21.36
C GLU A 57 7.56 -20.18 -20.22
N PRO A 58 8.72 -19.60 -19.88
CA PRO A 58 8.81 -18.57 -18.87
C PRO A 58 7.87 -17.41 -19.21
N ILE A 59 7.03 -17.01 -18.25
CA ILE A 59 6.16 -15.85 -18.42
C ILE A 59 7.05 -14.60 -18.52
N ASP A 60 6.89 -13.84 -19.59
CA ASP A 60 7.52 -12.53 -19.71
C ASP A 60 6.90 -11.56 -18.70
N GLY A 61 7.66 -11.28 -17.64
CA GLY A 61 7.27 -10.35 -16.58
C GLY A 61 7.23 -8.89 -17.04
N SER A 62 7.80 -8.55 -18.20
CA SER A 62 7.71 -7.21 -18.80
C SER A 62 6.44 -7.02 -19.62
N ALA A 63 5.93 -8.09 -20.25
CA ALA A 63 4.68 -8.09 -20.98
C ALA A 63 3.43 -8.19 -20.06
N THR A 64 3.61 -8.62 -18.81
CA THR A 64 2.50 -8.81 -17.86
C THR A 64 2.49 -7.72 -16.79
N PRO A 65 1.46 -6.85 -16.71
CA PRO A 65 1.39 -5.86 -15.64
C PRO A 65 1.26 -6.56 -14.28
N LEU A 66 2.18 -6.27 -13.38
CA LEU A 66 2.14 -6.69 -11.97
C LEU A 66 1.00 -5.98 -11.24
N VAL A 67 -0.23 -6.43 -11.45
CA VAL A 67 -1.36 -6.02 -10.63
C VAL A 67 -1.21 -6.71 -9.28
N ARG A 68 -1.08 -5.92 -8.21
CA ARG A 68 -1.07 -6.41 -6.82
C ARG A 68 -2.40 -6.02 -6.16
N PRO A 69 -3.49 -6.81 -6.32
CA PRO A 69 -4.83 -6.42 -5.89
C PRO A 69 -4.91 -5.97 -4.42
N TYR A 70 -4.12 -6.61 -3.55
CA TYR A 70 -4.07 -6.32 -2.12
C TYR A 70 -3.21 -5.10 -1.77
N LEU A 71 -2.30 -4.68 -2.66
CA LEU A 71 -1.50 -3.48 -2.46
C LEU A 71 -2.29 -2.23 -2.83
N THR A 72 -3.18 -2.32 -3.83
CA THR A 72 -3.96 -1.17 -4.30
C THR A 72 -4.86 -0.57 -3.22
N ALA A 73 -5.44 -1.41 -2.34
CA ALA A 73 -6.24 -0.92 -1.21
C ALA A 73 -5.36 -0.15 -0.21
N HIS A 74 -4.23 -0.73 0.19
CA HIS A 74 -3.28 -0.11 1.10
C HIS A 74 -2.70 1.20 0.55
N GLU A 75 -2.36 1.26 -0.74
CA GLU A 75 -1.88 2.48 -1.39
C GLU A 75 -2.93 3.60 -1.41
N ARG A 76 -4.21 3.26 -1.57
CA ARG A 76 -5.31 4.24 -1.52
C ARG A 76 -5.49 4.80 -0.12
N GLU A 77 -5.43 3.96 0.90
CA GLU A 77 -5.53 4.38 2.31
C GLU A 77 -4.35 5.28 2.71
N GLU A 78 -3.13 4.91 2.37
CA GLU A 78 -1.95 5.73 2.65
C GLU A 78 -1.98 7.07 1.91
N LYS A 79 -2.42 7.09 0.64
CA LYS A 79 -2.64 8.34 -0.09
C LYS A 79 -3.70 9.21 0.58
N ALA A 80 -4.82 8.63 1.01
CA ALA A 80 -5.88 9.36 1.70
C ALA A 80 -5.40 9.92 3.04
N ARG A 81 -4.60 9.15 3.80
CA ARG A 81 -3.96 9.60 5.05
C ARG A 81 -3.02 10.77 4.81
N LEU A 82 -2.12 10.68 3.83
CA LEU A 82 -1.21 11.77 3.46
C LEU A 82 -1.96 13.02 3.02
N GLN A 83 -3.04 12.88 2.25
CA GLN A 83 -3.88 14.02 1.86
C GLN A 83 -4.54 14.69 3.07
N ARG A 84 -5.01 13.93 4.06
CA ARG A 84 -5.58 14.49 5.30
C ARG A 84 -4.54 15.29 6.07
N LEU A 85 -3.32 14.77 6.19
CA LEU A 85 -2.21 15.44 6.88
C LEU A 85 -1.83 16.75 6.18
N ARG A 86 -1.85 16.79 4.84
CA ARG A 86 -1.48 17.99 4.07
C ARG A 86 -2.53 19.10 4.07
N ARG A 87 -3.82 18.76 4.20
CA ARG A 87 -4.93 19.74 4.10
C ARG A 87 -4.86 20.87 5.13
N GLY A 88 -4.50 20.56 6.36
CA GLY A 88 -4.41 21.55 7.44
C GLY A 88 -3.32 22.59 7.18
N PRO A 89 -2.05 22.16 7.05
CA PRO A 89 -0.93 23.06 6.75
C PRO A 89 -1.14 23.86 5.46
N LEU A 90 -1.61 23.25 4.38
CA LEU A 90 -1.88 23.96 3.12
C LEU A 90 -2.93 25.06 3.28
N ARG A 91 -3.92 24.84 4.15
CA ARG A 91 -4.95 25.86 4.43
C ARG A 91 -4.37 27.05 5.18
N LEU A 92 -3.42 26.83 6.10
CA LEU A 92 -2.74 27.89 6.84
C LEU A 92 -1.77 28.66 5.94
N ALA A 93 -1.09 27.97 5.02
CA ALA A 93 -0.20 28.60 4.05
C ALA A 93 -0.93 29.62 3.15
N ALA A 94 -2.22 29.39 2.84
CA ALA A 94 -3.04 30.36 2.10
C ALA A 94 -3.22 31.70 2.84
N TYR A 95 -3.08 31.71 4.17
CA TYR A 95 -3.08 32.90 5.01
C TYR A 95 -1.67 33.42 5.34
N GLY A 96 -0.62 32.87 4.70
CA GLY A 96 0.77 33.24 4.96
C GLY A 96 1.37 32.62 6.23
N VAL A 97 0.73 31.58 6.79
CA VAL A 97 1.25 30.83 7.94
C VAL A 97 1.74 29.48 7.45
N ASP A 98 3.04 29.36 7.21
CA ASP A 98 3.67 28.07 6.91
C ASP A 98 4.08 27.36 8.20
N LEU A 99 3.68 26.09 8.34
CA LEU A 99 4.06 25.23 9.47
C LEU A 99 5.23 24.30 9.10
N ASP A 100 5.74 24.37 7.87
CA ASP A 100 6.96 23.67 7.49
C ASP A 100 8.15 24.27 8.26
N THR A 101 9.12 23.43 8.62
CA THR A 101 10.33 23.84 9.33
C THR A 101 11.25 24.72 8.46
N ARG A 102 10.88 24.90 7.19
CA ARG A 102 11.50 25.79 6.23
C ARG A 102 10.88 27.16 6.39
N ASP A 103 11.35 27.91 7.37
CA ASP A 103 10.87 29.27 7.63
C ASP A 103 11.22 30.20 6.45
N ILE A 104 10.30 30.30 5.50
CA ILE A 104 10.37 31.24 4.36
C ILE A 104 10.16 32.70 4.80
N HIS A 105 9.70 32.94 6.03
CA HIS A 105 9.45 34.26 6.59
C HIS A 105 10.61 34.76 7.47
N ALA A 106 11.50 33.89 7.95
CA ALA A 106 12.73 34.26 8.65
C ALA A 106 13.52 35.33 7.89
N CYS A 107 13.57 35.21 6.57
CA CYS A 107 14.31 36.13 5.70
C CYS A 107 13.65 37.52 5.57
N LEU A 108 12.33 37.63 5.82
CA LEU A 108 11.61 38.90 5.70
C LEU A 108 11.79 39.80 6.94
N ARG A 109 12.12 39.21 8.11
CA ARG A 109 12.28 39.94 9.37
C ARG A 109 13.66 40.61 9.53
N GLU A 110 14.67 40.18 8.79
CA GLU A 110 16.03 40.74 8.87
C GLU A 110 16.24 41.99 8.00
N ALA A 111 15.23 42.44 7.26
CA ALA A 111 15.30 43.58 6.35
C ALA A 111 14.66 44.88 6.89
N SER A 112 14.43 45.01 8.20
CA SER A 112 13.86 46.21 8.86
C SER A 112 14.79 46.83 9.88
#